data_AF-A0A2N1PMJ1-F1
#
_entry.id   AF-A0A2N1PMJ1-F1
#
_cell.length_a   1.000
_cell.length_b   1.000
_cell.length_c   1.000
_cell.angle_alpha   90.00
_cell.angle_beta   90.00
_cell.angle_gamma   90.00
#
_symmetry.space_group_name_H-M   'P 1'
#
loop_
_entity.id
_entity.type
_entity.pdbx_description
1 polymer ?
#
loop_
_entity_poly.entity_id
_entity_poly.type
_entity_poly.pdbx_seq_one_letter_code
_entity_poly.pdbx_strand_id
1 'polypeptide(L)'
;VIGTLFYLTVAALFASMAVTQEDYQQFQSPLMLMLLGGFYIGIFAPMAGGDGFLKVMAFIPIFTPIVAPIALAGGMLSTLEAVIALLFVGIILILSLYLVAPVYRVAILSYEQTKFFKRIKDNFKKAFQK
;
A
#
# COMPACT_ATOMS: atom_id res chain seq x y z
N VAL A 1 3.49 13.01 -3.26
CA VAL A 1 4.34 12.82 -2.06
C VAL A 1 3.72 11.88 -1.03
N ILE A 2 2.58 12.21 -0.41
CA ILE A 2 1.95 11.37 0.64
C ILE A 2 1.72 9.92 0.17
N GLY A 3 1.10 9.73 -1.00
CA GLY A 3 0.89 8.40 -1.56
C GLY A 3 2.18 7.63 -1.83
N THR A 4 3.23 8.33 -2.29
CA THR A 4 4.57 7.74 -2.46
C THR A 4 5.13 7.27 -1.12
N LEU A 5 5.02 8.06 -0.05
CA LEU A 5 5.45 7.66 1.29
C LEU A 5 4.67 6.44 1.81
N PHE A 6 3.38 6.35 1.49
CA PHE A 6 2.57 5.17 1.84
C PHE A 6 3.11 3.91 1.15
N TYR A 7 3.33 3.95 -0.17
CA TYR A 7 3.90 2.82 -0.88
C TYR A 7 5.32 2.49 -0.44
N LEU A 8 6.15 3.49 -0.13
CA LEU A 8 7.49 3.27 0.42
C LEU A 8 7.45 2.61 1.80
N THR A 9 6.46 2.94 2.64
CA THR A 9 6.27 2.29 3.95
C THR A 9 5.97 0.80 3.78
N VAL A 10 5.08 0.47 2.85
CA VAL A 10 4.75 -0.92 2.51
C VAL A 10 5.94 -1.64 1.86
N ALA A 11 6.69 -0.96 0.98
CA ALA A 11 7.91 -1.48 0.38
C ALA A 11 8.95 -1.80 1.46
N ALA A 12 9.17 -0.88 2.41
CA ALA A 12 10.10 -1.06 3.51
C ALA A 12 9.73 -2.27 4.39
N LEU A 13 8.44 -2.47 4.67
CA LEU A 13 7.95 -3.65 5.37
C LEU A 13 8.43 -4.93 4.68
N PHE A 14 8.11 -5.12 3.39
CA PHE A 14 8.43 -6.36 2.69
C PHE A 14 9.93 -6.50 2.41
N ALA A 15 10.61 -5.42 2.04
CA ALA A 15 12.05 -5.42 1.78
C ALA A 15 12.84 -5.82 3.02
N SER A 16 12.42 -5.40 4.22
CA SER A 16 13.07 -5.77 5.48
C SER A 16 13.00 -7.26 5.80
N MET A 17 12.11 -8.03 5.14
CA MET A 17 11.94 -9.47 5.36
C MET A 17 12.70 -10.33 4.36
N ALA A 18 13.21 -9.73 3.28
CA ALA A 18 13.95 -10.42 2.23
C ALA A 18 15.42 -10.59 2.66
N VAL A 19 15.89 -11.84 2.66
CA VAL A 19 17.28 -12.18 3.02
C VAL A 19 18.11 -12.47 1.77
N THR A 20 17.48 -13.01 0.73
CA THR A 20 18.12 -13.38 -0.54
C THR A 20 17.47 -12.62 -1.72
N GLN A 21 18.11 -12.67 -2.88
CA GLN A 21 17.58 -12.07 -4.11
C GLN A 21 16.27 -12.75 -4.57
N GLU A 22 16.16 -14.07 -4.37
CA GLU A 22 14.95 -14.85 -4.67
C GLU A 22 13.79 -14.43 -3.75
N ASP A 23 14.06 -14.28 -2.45
CA ASP A 23 13.10 -13.75 -1.50
C ASP A 23 12.65 -12.35 -1.93
N TYR A 24 13.58 -11.45 -2.27
CA TYR A 24 13.26 -10.07 -2.65
C TYR A 24 12.20 -10.01 -3.76
N GLN A 25 12.35 -10.83 -4.81
CA GLN A 25 11.36 -10.90 -5.90
C GLN A 25 9.98 -11.34 -5.42
N GLN A 26 9.93 -12.35 -4.53
CA GLN A 26 8.67 -12.81 -3.95
C GLN A 26 8.04 -11.74 -3.04
N PHE A 27 8.85 -11.08 -2.21
CA PHE A 27 8.42 -10.06 -1.25
C PHE A 27 8.03 -8.74 -1.91
N GLN A 28 8.55 -8.41 -3.09
CA GLN A 28 8.13 -7.22 -3.84
C GLN A 28 6.75 -7.39 -4.50
N SER A 29 6.35 -8.64 -4.82
CA SER A 29 5.13 -8.93 -5.56
C SER A 29 3.83 -8.34 -4.96
N PRO A 30 3.59 -8.33 -3.63
CA PRO A 30 2.36 -7.76 -3.09
C PRO A 30 2.24 -6.26 -3.35
N LEU A 31 3.35 -5.51 -3.23
CA LEU A 31 3.38 -4.09 -3.56
C LEU A 31 3.06 -3.85 -5.03
N MET A 32 3.63 -4.67 -5.91
CA MET A 32 3.36 -4.58 -7.35
C MET A 32 1.88 -4.83 -7.65
N LEU A 33 1.25 -5.82 -7.03
CA LEU A 33 -0.18 -6.10 -7.23
C LEU A 33 -1.06 -4.94 -6.73
N MET A 34 -0.70 -4.30 -5.62
CA MET A 34 -1.42 -3.11 -5.13
C MET A 34 -1.34 -1.95 -6.12
N LEU A 35 -0.14 -1.66 -6.64
CA LEU A 35 0.07 -0.61 -7.64
C LEU A 35 -0.66 -0.92 -8.95
N LEU A 36 -0.57 -2.17 -9.42
CA LEU A 36 -1.24 -2.61 -10.65
C LEU A 36 -2.77 -2.52 -10.51
N GLY A 37 -3.31 -2.88 -9.35
CA GLY A 37 -4.73 -2.73 -9.06
C GLY A 37 -5.21 -1.28 -9.19
N GLY A 38 -4.50 -0.33 -8.55
CA GLY A 38 -4.84 1.10 -8.67
C GLY A 38 -4.69 1.62 -10.10
N PHE A 39 -3.65 1.18 -10.82
CA PHE A 39 -3.41 1.53 -12.22
C PHE A 39 -4.54 1.04 -13.14
N TYR A 40 -4.93 -0.23 -13.02
CA TYR A 40 -6.02 -0.81 -13.81
C TYR A 40 -7.38 -0.21 -13.48
N ILE A 41 -7.66 0.06 -12.20
CA ILE A 41 -8.87 0.80 -11.82
C ILE A 41 -8.89 2.18 -12.51
N GLY A 42 -7.77 2.90 -12.47
CA GLY A 42 -7.65 4.23 -13.07
C GLY A 42 -7.85 4.26 -14.59
N ILE A 43 -7.44 3.22 -15.30
CA ILE A 43 -7.59 3.14 -16.76
C ILE A 43 -8.96 2.61 -17.16
N PHE A 44 -9.36 1.47 -16.61
CA PHE A 44 -10.51 0.72 -17.13
C PHE A 44 -11.85 1.21 -16.59
N ALA A 45 -11.91 1.73 -15.36
CA ALA A 45 -13.19 2.19 -14.81
C ALA A 45 -13.79 3.36 -15.62
N PRO A 46 -13.04 4.41 -16.02
CA PRO A 46 -13.58 5.45 -16.90
C PRO A 46 -14.00 4.90 -18.27
N MET A 47 -13.22 3.99 -18.86
CA MET A 47 -13.53 3.39 -20.16
C MET A 47 -14.83 2.57 -20.14
N ALA A 48 -15.17 2.00 -18.98
CA ALA A 48 -16.40 1.23 -18.78
C ALA A 48 -17.59 2.09 -18.30
N GLY A 49 -17.45 3.42 -18.19
CA GLY A 49 -18.47 4.31 -17.61
C GLY A 49 -18.69 4.08 -16.10
N GLY A 50 -17.69 3.54 -15.41
CA GLY A 50 -17.73 3.15 -14.00
C GLY A 50 -17.47 4.30 -13.02
N ASP A 51 -18.07 5.46 -13.22
CA ASP A 51 -17.75 6.69 -12.48
C ASP A 51 -17.97 6.54 -10.97
N GLY A 52 -19.08 5.91 -10.56
CA GLY A 52 -19.37 5.61 -9.16
C GLY A 52 -18.36 4.64 -8.55
N PHE A 53 -17.90 3.65 -9.32
CA PHE A 53 -16.87 2.71 -8.87
C PHE A 53 -15.52 3.40 -8.70
N LEU A 54 -15.12 4.24 -9.66
CA LEU A 54 -13.88 5.03 -9.57
C LEU A 54 -13.92 5.96 -8.36
N LYS A 55 -15.06 6.61 -8.11
CA LYS A 55 -15.27 7.48 -6.95
C LYS A 55 -15.08 6.74 -5.63
N VAL A 56 -15.66 5.55 -5.47
CA VAL A 56 -15.49 4.74 -4.26
C VAL A 56 -14.04 4.29 -4.10
N MET A 57 -13.42 3.79 -5.18
CA MET A 57 -12.03 3.34 -5.15
C MET A 57 -11.03 4.45 -4.83
N ALA A 58 -11.37 5.71 -5.16
CA ALA A 58 -10.57 6.87 -4.78
C ALA A 58 -10.47 7.09 -3.26
N PHE A 59 -11.35 6.49 -2.45
CA PHE A 59 -11.29 6.56 -0.98
C PHE A 59 -10.68 5.30 -0.33
N ILE A 60 -10.33 4.27 -1.11
CA ILE A 60 -9.62 3.11 -0.58
C ILE A 60 -8.12 3.43 -0.49
N PRO A 61 -7.50 3.47 0.70
CA PRO A 61 -6.18 4.08 0.89
C PRO A 61 -5.05 3.53 0.02
N ILE A 62 -5.12 2.24 -0.32
CA ILE A 62 -4.14 1.57 -1.18
C ILE A 62 -4.24 2.07 -2.63
N PHE A 63 -5.43 2.44 -3.08
CA PHE A 63 -5.70 2.88 -4.46
C PHE A 63 -5.79 4.40 -4.58
N THR A 64 -6.15 5.12 -3.52
CA THR A 64 -6.30 6.58 -3.49
C THR A 64 -5.13 7.33 -4.15
N PRO A 65 -3.84 7.02 -3.88
CA PRO A 65 -2.71 7.72 -4.51
C PRO A 65 -2.72 7.75 -6.03
N ILE A 66 -3.32 6.73 -6.66
CA ILE A 66 -3.39 6.59 -8.12
C ILE A 66 -4.77 7.02 -8.63
N VAL A 67 -5.84 6.56 -7.97
CA VAL A 67 -7.22 6.68 -8.44
C VAL A 67 -7.80 8.07 -8.19
N ALA A 68 -7.51 8.72 -7.05
CA ALA A 68 -8.09 10.02 -6.73
C ALA A 68 -7.67 11.15 -7.67
N PRO A 69 -6.38 11.27 -8.10
CA PRO A 69 -6.00 12.24 -9.13
C PRO A 69 -6.73 12.03 -10.45
N ILE A 70 -6.94 10.78 -10.86
CA ILE A 70 -7.65 10.42 -12.10
C ILE A 70 -9.13 10.80 -11.98
N ALA A 71 -9.77 10.45 -10.86
CA ALA A 71 -11.17 10.77 -10.60
C ALA A 71 -11.42 12.28 -10.50
N LEU A 72 -10.49 13.04 -9.92
CA LEU A 72 -10.53 14.50 -9.89
C LEU A 72 -10.37 15.09 -11.31
N ALA A 73 -9.40 14.62 -12.08
CA ALA A 73 -9.18 15.08 -13.45
C ALA A 73 -10.36 14.75 -14.38
N GLY A 74 -11.02 13.62 -14.15
CA GLY A 74 -12.23 13.20 -14.87
C GLY A 74 -13.53 13.84 -14.38
N GLY A 75 -13.49 14.75 -13.40
CA GLY A 75 -14.67 15.46 -12.89
C GLY A 75 -15.59 14.64 -11.98
N MET A 76 -15.18 13.45 -11.57
CA MET A 76 -15.96 12.55 -10.69
C MET A 76 -15.81 12.88 -9.21
N LEU A 77 -14.71 13.54 -8.84
CA LEU A 77 -14.50 14.10 -7.50
C LEU A 77 -14.52 15.63 -7.57
N SER A 78 -15.17 16.23 -6.58
CA SER A 78 -14.97 17.63 -6.26
C SER A 78 -13.59 17.85 -5.62
N THR A 79 -13.08 19.08 -5.68
CA THR A 79 -11.82 19.46 -5.00
C THR A 79 -11.88 19.15 -3.49
N LEU A 80 -13.04 19.36 -2.86
CA LEU A 80 -13.23 19.07 -1.44
C LEU A 80 -13.12 17.57 -1.14
N GLU A 81 -13.76 16.73 -1.96
CA GLU A 81 -13.66 15.27 -1.82
C GLU A 81 -12.23 14.76 -2.05
N ALA A 82 -11.49 15.34 -3.02
CA ALA A 82 -10.10 14.99 -3.26
C ALA A 82 -9.19 15.38 -2.07
N VAL A 83 -9.44 16.53 -1.43
CA VAL A 83 -8.71 16.93 -0.20
C VAL A 83 -9.02 15.96 0.94
N ILE A 84 -10.29 15.56 1.12
CA ILE A 84 -10.67 14.57 2.14
C ILE A 84 -9.96 13.24 1.88
N ALA A 85 -9.95 12.74 0.63
CA ALA A 85 -9.25 11.52 0.27
C ALA A 85 -7.74 11.61 0.57
N LEU A 86 -7.11 12.75 0.30
CA LEU A 86 -5.70 12.98 0.59
C LEU A 86 -5.40 12.97 2.10
N LEU A 87 -6.21 13.66 2.90
CA LEU A 87 -6.09 13.68 4.36
C LEU A 87 -6.29 12.27 4.94
N PHE A 88 -7.27 11.53 4.41
CA PHE A 88 -7.55 10.17 4.82
C PHE A 88 -6.35 9.24 4.57
N VAL A 89 -5.72 9.32 3.39
CA VAL A 89 -4.46 8.59 3.13
C VAL A 89 -3.34 9.04 4.06
N GLY A 90 -3.27 10.33 4.40
CA GLY A 90 -2.30 10.84 5.37
C GLY A 90 -2.44 10.19 6.75
N ILE A 91 -3.68 10.04 7.24
CA ILE A 91 -3.98 9.33 8.50
C ILE A 91 -3.56 7.86 8.39
N ILE A 92 -3.91 7.21 7.28
CA ILE A 92 -3.57 5.80 7.05
C ILE A 92 -2.06 5.58 6.93
N LEU A 93 -1.31 6.52 6.35
CA LEU A 93 0.15 6.51 6.35
C LEU A 93 0.72 6.55 7.78
N ILE A 94 0.20 7.42 8.64
CA ILE A 94 0.66 7.50 10.02
C ILE A 94 0.37 6.17 10.74
N LEU A 95 -0.85 5.63 10.59
CA LEU A 95 -1.22 4.34 11.18
C LEU A 95 -0.36 3.18 10.64
N SER A 96 -0.06 3.18 9.34
CA SER A 96 0.78 2.15 8.74
C SER A 96 2.22 2.23 9.25
N LEU A 97 2.76 3.43 9.47
CA LEU A 97 4.08 3.59 10.10
C LEU A 97 4.11 3.02 11.52
N TYR A 98 3.08 3.26 12.34
CA TYR A 98 3.00 2.68 13.69
C TYR A 98 2.97 1.15 13.67
N LEU A 99 2.31 0.55 12.68
CA LEU A 99 2.24 -0.90 12.53
C LEU A 99 3.52 -1.50 11.93
N VAL A 100 4.11 -0.84 10.93
CA VAL A 100 5.27 -1.33 10.19
C VAL A 100 6.56 -1.16 10.98
N ALA A 101 6.75 -0.05 11.70
CA ALA A 101 7.98 0.23 12.44
C ALA A 101 8.44 -0.91 13.38
N PRO A 102 7.59 -1.50 14.26
CA PRO A 102 8.03 -2.60 15.12
C PRO A 102 8.34 -3.88 14.32
N VAL A 103 7.57 -4.16 13.26
CA VAL A 103 7.80 -5.33 12.40
C VAL A 103 9.10 -5.19 11.62
N TYR A 104 9.36 -4.00 11.07
CA TYR A 104 10.59 -3.66 10.37
C TYR A 104 11.82 -3.90 11.25
N ARG A 105 11.77 -3.46 12.52
CA ARG A 105 12.87 -3.63 13.49
C ARG A 105 13.20 -5.10 13.74
N VAL A 106 12.19 -5.96 13.82
CA VAL A 106 12.39 -7.41 14.00
C VAL A 106 12.87 -8.06 12.71
N ALA A 107 12.26 -7.71 11.58
CA ALA A 107 12.52 -8.30 10.29
C ALA A 107 13.95 -8.04 9.81
N ILE A 108 14.46 -6.81 9.94
CA ILE A 108 15.79 -6.43 9.46
C ILE A 108 16.95 -7.16 10.16
N LEU A 109 16.71 -7.67 11.38
CA LEU A 109 17.68 -8.46 12.15
C LEU A 109 17.49 -9.97 11.95
N SER A 110 16.45 -10.37 11.21
CA SER A 110 16.11 -11.76 11.00
C SER A 110 16.87 -12.33 9.81
N TYR A 111 17.59 -13.43 10.05
CA TYR A 111 18.22 -14.24 9.01
C TYR A 111 17.41 -15.52 8.70
N GLU A 112 16.18 -15.62 9.21
CA GLU A 112 15.33 -16.79 9.03
C GLU A 112 14.84 -16.92 7.59
N GLN A 113 15.18 -18.03 6.93
CA GLN A 113 14.75 -18.33 5.56
C GLN A 113 13.54 -19.28 5.54
N THR A 114 12.45 -18.88 6.22
CA THR A 114 11.19 -19.63 6.19
C THR A 114 10.32 -19.24 4.99
N LYS A 115 9.28 -20.04 4.68
CA LYS A 115 8.32 -19.73 3.60
C LYS A 115 7.68 -18.35 3.80
N PHE A 116 7.43 -17.63 2.70
CA PHE A 116 6.86 -16.27 2.66
C PHE A 116 5.81 -15.96 3.73
N PHE A 117 4.66 -16.66 3.72
CA PHE A 117 3.57 -16.41 4.67
C PHE A 117 3.94 -16.72 6.12
N LYS A 118 4.76 -17.75 6.33
CA LYS A 118 5.23 -18.12 7.67
C LYS A 118 6.15 -17.01 8.21
N ARG A 119 7.06 -16.50 7.38
CA ARG A 119 7.99 -15.43 7.76
C ARG A 119 7.28 -14.14 8.13
N ILE A 120 6.29 -13.73 7.32
CA ILE A 120 5.44 -12.57 7.64
C ILE A 120 4.77 -12.79 9.00
N LYS A 121 4.10 -13.92 9.20
CA LYS A 121 3.41 -14.22 10.47
C LYS A 121 4.35 -14.22 11.66
N ASP A 122 5.53 -14.82 11.54
CA ASP A 122 6.51 -14.92 12.62
C ASP A 122 7.10 -13.55 12.99
N ASN A 123 7.45 -12.73 12.00
CA ASN A 123 7.93 -11.35 12.20
C ASN A 123 6.88 -10.48 12.90
N PHE A 124 5.63 -10.55 12.44
CA PHE A 124 4.52 -9.85 13.09
C PHE A 124 4.31 -10.32 14.53
N LYS A 125 4.31 -11.63 14.78
CA LYS A 125 4.17 -12.16 16.14
C LYS A 125 5.29 -11.67 17.06
N LYS A 126 6.54 -11.76 16.61
CA LYS A 126 7.73 -11.30 17.37
C LYS A 126 7.69 -9.78 17.62
N ALA A 127 7.19 -8.99 16.69
CA ALA A 127 7.12 -7.53 16.83
C ALA A 127 6.13 -7.03 17.89
N PHE A 128 5.06 -7.79 18.15
CA PHE A 128 4.01 -7.41 19.11
C PHE A 128 3.98 -8.30 20.36
N GLN A 129 4.85 -9.30 20.46
CA GLN A 129 5.12 -9.99 21.72
C GLN A 129 6.03 -9.10 22.57
N LYS A 130 5.50 -8.64 23.70
CA LYS A 130 6.28 -7.95 24.75
C LYS A 130 7.27 -8.91 25.41
#